data_AF-A0A9P7JRE4-F1
#
_entry.id   AF-A0A9P7JRE4-F1
#
_cell.length_a   1.000
_cell.length_b   1.000
_cell.length_c   1.000
_cell.angle_alpha   90.00
_cell.angle_beta   90.00
_cell.angle_gamma   90.00
#
_symmetry.space_group_name_H-M   'P 1'
#
loop_
_entity.id
_entity.type
_entity.pdbx_description
1 polymer ?
#
loop_
_entity_poly.entity_id
_entity_poly.type
_entity_poly.pdbx_seq_one_letter_code
_entity_poly.pdbx_strand_id
1 'polypeptide(L)'
;MRTVHPLLREWFRSRNFAFQQDRTSNLGGRLRISFDLLRSEDIDTVLTAPPYVNHHTYHPTRPRFVEPTYGGEIAIGGCEVLQNPQAQFNAELRKKYGQDVVRFSRVALEGSTYTVVLRNWQTTNQFLEDFGEGLPSSWTRFRNITVGVPDLLYLFNSVGAPANPSRAAGSSSPQVSHLQVQVDELRRQGAETVGTVNQVLAQTWRALEKQNEVAQQMMASICAVSTSAALSARYASLESTCGRLEERMVRYRETLDGKPSSAQRARMDTLLAETEHDHDRVEKEKDTIAQQLSALQFAQGTQFLGQSMPHPAPTDSSQPVGHGGNVPMSHERPPPEEEDNHRYEPHQRMSDDAASVPSLPSGQQPFSPAGPSRDLDRMEQE
;
A
#
# COMPACT_ATOMS: atom_id res chain seq x y z
N MET A 1 -27.58 8.41 34.45
CA MET A 1 -26.98 9.00 33.22
C MET A 1 -26.80 8.01 32.06
N ARG A 2 -26.74 6.67 32.26
CA ARG A 2 -26.72 5.65 31.17
C ARG A 2 -28.01 5.59 30.31
N THR A 3 -29.00 6.43 30.59
CA THR A 3 -30.37 6.34 30.04
C THR A 3 -30.67 7.32 28.91
N VAL A 4 -29.78 8.28 28.60
CA VAL A 4 -30.08 9.35 27.62
C VAL A 4 -29.91 8.87 26.17
N HIS A 5 -28.89 8.05 25.89
CA HIS A 5 -28.61 7.57 24.53
C HIS A 5 -29.76 6.80 23.87
N PRO A 6 -30.40 5.81 24.54
CA PRO A 6 -31.56 5.12 23.98
C PRO A 6 -32.75 6.05 23.70
N LEU A 7 -32.97 7.06 24.57
CA LEU A 7 -34.07 8.00 24.42
C LEU A 7 -33.84 8.99 23.26
N LEU A 8 -32.59 9.42 23.05
CA LEU A 8 -32.24 10.22 21.87
C LEU A 8 -32.39 9.39 20.59
N ARG A 9 -31.94 8.13 20.59
CA ARG A 9 -32.12 7.22 19.46
C ARG A 9 -33.60 7.05 19.11
N GLU A 10 -34.45 6.85 20.12
CA GLU A 10 -35.90 6.76 19.92
C GLU A 10 -36.50 8.05 19.39
N TRP A 11 -36.05 9.20 19.91
CA TRP A 11 -36.47 10.50 19.40
C TRP A 11 -36.12 10.67 17.90
N PHE A 12 -34.92 10.28 17.48
CA PHE A 12 -34.53 10.33 16.06
C PHE A 12 -35.40 9.41 15.20
N ARG A 13 -35.65 8.18 15.67
CA ARG A 13 -36.50 7.20 14.96
C ARG A 13 -37.95 7.65 14.85
N SER A 14 -38.54 8.17 15.93
CA SER A 14 -39.93 8.65 15.96
C SER A 14 -40.22 9.76 14.95
N ARG A 15 -39.19 10.47 14.50
CA ARG A 15 -39.25 11.56 13.52
C ARG A 15 -38.79 11.14 12.13
N ASN A 16 -38.56 9.85 11.90
CA ASN A 16 -38.07 9.29 10.65
C ASN A 16 -36.74 9.91 10.18
N PHE A 17 -35.86 10.28 11.12
CA PHE A 17 -34.50 10.67 10.76
C PHE A 17 -33.67 9.43 10.45
N ALA A 18 -33.12 9.38 9.24
CA ALA A 18 -32.24 8.31 8.83
C ALA A 18 -30.80 8.64 9.26
N PHE A 19 -30.16 7.73 9.98
CA PHE A 19 -28.77 7.85 10.37
C PHE A 19 -28.03 6.53 10.15
N GLN A 20 -26.76 6.63 9.73
CA GLN A 20 -25.91 5.49 9.44
C GLN A 20 -25.40 4.83 10.72
N GLN A 21 -24.95 5.67 11.65
CA GLN A 21 -24.33 5.24 12.89
C GLN A 21 -24.68 6.21 14.02
N ASP A 22 -24.73 5.69 15.23
CA ASP A 22 -24.75 6.47 16.44
C ASP A 22 -23.72 5.95 17.44
N ARG A 23 -22.98 6.87 18.05
CA ARG A 23 -21.84 6.54 18.90
C ARG A 23 -21.83 7.38 20.16
N THR A 24 -21.46 6.72 21.26
CA THR A 24 -21.22 7.37 22.53
C THR A 24 -19.72 7.44 22.78
N SER A 25 -19.20 8.64 22.96
CA SER A 25 -17.81 8.91 23.30
C SER A 25 -17.75 9.72 24.60
N ASN A 26 -16.70 9.54 25.40
CA ASN A 26 -16.47 10.38 26.56
C ASN A 26 -15.37 11.40 26.22
N LEU A 27 -15.73 12.67 26.14
CA LEU A 27 -14.80 13.75 25.79
C LEU A 27 -14.68 14.67 27.00
N GLY A 28 -13.56 14.59 27.73
CA GLY A 28 -13.30 15.45 28.91
C GLY A 28 -14.29 15.23 30.05
N GLY A 29 -14.66 13.97 30.33
CA GLY A 29 -15.64 13.63 31.37
C GLY A 29 -17.10 13.95 31.00
N ARG A 30 -17.34 14.52 29.81
CA ARG A 30 -18.68 14.77 29.28
C ARG A 30 -19.05 13.68 28.29
N LEU A 31 -20.23 13.10 28.50
CA LEU A 31 -20.83 12.16 27.57
C LEU A 31 -21.19 12.89 26.27
N ARG A 32 -20.53 12.54 25.18
CA ARG A 32 -20.87 12.99 23.83
C ARG A 32 -21.58 11.86 23.10
N ILE A 33 -22.77 12.15 22.58
CA ILE A 33 -23.56 11.25 21.77
C ILE A 33 -23.60 11.86 20.36
N SER A 34 -23.16 11.12 19.36
CA SER A 34 -23.10 11.57 17.97
C SER A 34 -24.00 10.70 17.10
N PHE A 35 -24.71 11.31 16.17
CA PHE A 35 -25.54 10.65 15.16
C PHE A 35 -25.10 11.11 13.78
N ASP A 36 -24.87 10.16 12.88
CA ASP A 36 -24.44 10.42 11.50
C ASP A 36 -25.66 10.44 10.59
N LEU A 37 -26.34 11.60 10.53
CA LEU A 37 -27.55 11.80 9.71
C LEU A 37 -27.23 11.68 8.21
N LEU A 38 -28.07 10.95 7.49
CA LEU A 38 -27.88 10.69 6.05
C LEU A 38 -28.31 11.87 5.16
N ARG A 39 -29.32 12.64 5.58
CA ARG A 39 -29.86 13.75 4.79
C ARG A 39 -29.43 15.08 5.39
N SER A 40 -28.96 16.00 4.55
CA SER A 40 -28.52 17.33 5.00
C SER A 40 -29.66 18.15 5.62
N GLU A 41 -30.87 18.05 5.08
CA GLU A 41 -32.07 18.74 5.58
C GLU A 41 -32.47 18.31 7.01
N ASP A 42 -32.18 17.07 7.38
CA ASP A 42 -32.41 16.56 8.73
C ASP A 42 -31.51 17.27 9.75
N ILE A 43 -30.29 17.64 9.35
CA ILE A 43 -29.35 18.37 10.20
C ILE A 43 -29.93 19.73 10.59
N ASP A 44 -30.43 20.48 9.61
CA ASP A 44 -31.02 21.80 9.84
C ASP A 44 -32.28 21.71 10.70
N THR A 45 -33.11 20.68 10.46
CA THR A 45 -34.30 20.40 11.26
C THR A 45 -33.94 20.11 12.72
N VAL A 46 -32.89 19.33 12.96
CA VAL A 46 -32.43 18.97 14.31
C VAL A 46 -31.76 20.14 15.02
N LEU A 47 -31.05 21.02 14.30
CA LEU A 47 -30.46 22.25 14.84
C LEU A 47 -31.53 23.27 15.24
N THR A 48 -32.61 23.39 14.46
CA THR A 48 -33.73 24.32 14.71
C THR A 48 -34.72 23.79 15.75
N ALA A 49 -34.99 22.48 15.75
CA ALA A 49 -35.90 21.80 16.67
C ALA A 49 -35.18 20.71 17.49
N PRO A 50 -34.35 21.10 18.47
CA PRO A 50 -33.50 20.17 19.24
C PRO A 50 -34.28 19.10 20.01
N PRO A 51 -33.67 17.93 20.28
CA PRO A 51 -34.28 16.88 21.11
C PRO A 51 -34.66 17.36 22.51
N TYR A 52 -35.93 17.16 22.86
CA TYR A 52 -36.44 17.37 24.22
C TYR A 52 -36.72 16.00 24.86
N VAL A 53 -35.86 15.60 25.79
CA VAL A 53 -35.88 14.27 26.42
C VAL A 53 -35.67 14.43 27.92
N ASN A 54 -36.47 13.73 28.74
CA ASN A 54 -36.39 13.81 30.21
C ASN A 54 -36.40 15.25 30.75
N HIS A 55 -37.30 16.08 30.20
CA HIS A 55 -37.43 17.49 30.53
C HIS A 55 -36.20 18.38 30.22
N HIS A 56 -35.25 17.88 29.43
CA HIS A 56 -34.06 18.62 29.02
C HIS A 56 -34.03 18.77 27.50
N THR A 57 -33.74 19.99 27.04
CA THR A 57 -33.43 20.26 25.64
C THR A 57 -31.95 20.02 25.39
N TYR A 58 -31.64 19.08 24.51
CA TYR A 58 -30.27 18.78 24.07
C TYR A 58 -29.99 19.57 22.81
N HIS A 59 -29.25 20.67 22.92
CA HIS A 59 -28.87 21.49 21.77
C HIS A 59 -27.75 20.80 20.98
N PRO A 60 -28.03 20.27 19.77
CA PRO A 60 -27.03 19.58 18.99
C PRO A 60 -26.04 20.59 18.42
N THR A 61 -24.80 20.17 18.26
CA THR A 61 -23.77 20.95 17.57
C THR A 61 -23.30 20.14 16.37
N ARG A 62 -23.19 20.81 15.21
CA ARG A 62 -22.59 20.20 14.03
C ARG A 62 -21.08 20.11 14.26
N PRO A 63 -20.45 18.92 14.20
CA PRO A 63 -19.01 18.83 14.18
C PRO A 63 -18.48 19.63 13.00
N ARG A 64 -17.54 20.54 13.25
CA ARG A 64 -16.80 21.18 12.16
C ARG A 64 -15.91 20.09 11.55
N PHE A 65 -16.07 19.83 10.26
CA PHE A 65 -15.22 18.91 9.51
C PHE A 65 -14.74 19.63 8.25
N VAL A 66 -13.62 19.17 7.72
CA VAL A 66 -13.10 19.63 6.44
C VAL A 66 -13.40 18.55 5.41
N GLU A 67 -14.12 18.90 4.35
CA GLU A 67 -14.37 17.96 3.25
C GLU A 67 -13.04 17.56 2.59
N PRO A 68 -12.65 16.28 2.59
CA PRO A 68 -11.39 15.86 1.98
C PRO A 68 -11.45 16.02 0.47
N THR A 69 -10.40 16.60 -0.12
CA THR A 69 -10.21 16.68 -1.58
C THR A 69 -9.38 15.49 -2.08
N TYR A 70 -8.47 14.98 -1.22
CA TYR A 70 -7.58 13.85 -1.49
C TYR A 70 -7.50 12.90 -0.29
N GLY A 71 -7.25 11.61 -0.55
CA GLY A 71 -7.20 10.58 0.50
C GLY A 71 -6.01 10.71 1.48
N GLY A 72 -4.91 11.33 1.05
CA GLY A 72 -3.71 11.56 1.87
C GLY A 72 -3.60 12.95 2.48
N GLU A 73 -4.71 13.67 2.64
CA GLU A 73 -4.70 14.99 3.28
C GLU A 73 -4.31 14.88 4.75
N ILE A 74 -3.44 15.80 5.19
CA ILE A 74 -3.07 16.02 6.58
C ILE A 74 -3.76 17.30 7.06
N ALA A 75 -4.25 17.30 8.30
CA ALA A 75 -4.81 18.46 8.99
C ALA A 75 -3.92 18.90 10.15
N ILE A 76 -3.84 20.20 10.35
CA ILE A 76 -3.18 20.86 11.47
C ILE A 76 -4.17 21.88 12.02
N GLY A 77 -4.69 21.67 13.23
CA GLY A 77 -5.64 22.58 13.89
C GLY A 77 -4.95 23.69 14.70
N GLY A 78 -5.69 24.72 15.10
CA GLY A 78 -5.17 25.80 15.96
C GLY A 78 -4.39 26.88 15.22
N CYS A 79 -4.66 27.08 13.93
CA CYS A 79 -3.93 28.01 13.08
C CYS A 79 -4.52 29.43 13.04
N GLU A 80 -5.64 29.69 13.73
CA GLU A 80 -6.43 30.93 13.59
C GLU A 80 -5.68 32.23 13.96
N VAL A 81 -4.69 32.11 14.84
CA VAL A 81 -3.88 33.22 15.34
C VAL A 81 -2.65 33.47 14.46
N LEU A 82 -2.38 32.59 13.49
CA LEU A 82 -1.26 32.74 12.57
C LEU A 82 -1.66 33.66 11.42
N GLN A 83 -0.81 34.64 11.11
CA GLN A 83 -0.97 35.43 9.89
C GLN A 83 -0.48 34.62 8.68
N ASN A 84 -1.39 34.35 7.74
CA ASN A 84 -1.09 33.57 6.53
C ASN A 84 -0.47 32.18 6.83
N PRO A 85 -1.17 31.30 7.57
CA PRO A 85 -0.64 30.01 7.99
C PRO A 85 -0.23 29.14 6.81
N GLN A 86 -0.96 29.22 5.69
CA GLN A 86 -0.65 28.44 4.50
C GLN A 86 0.73 28.74 3.94
N ALA A 87 1.10 30.02 3.77
CA ALA A 87 2.42 30.37 3.26
C ALA A 87 3.54 29.97 4.23
N GLN A 88 3.31 30.14 5.55
CA GLN A 88 4.30 29.78 6.57
C GLN A 88 4.56 28.28 6.60
N PHE A 89 3.51 27.45 6.71
CA PHE A 89 3.67 26.00 6.72
C PHE A 89 4.24 25.49 5.40
N ASN A 90 3.79 26.02 4.25
CA ASN A 90 4.38 25.66 2.96
C ASN A 90 5.88 25.95 2.90
N ALA A 91 6.33 27.11 3.41
CA ALA A 91 7.73 27.48 3.40
C ALA A 91 8.57 26.55 4.27
N GLU A 92 8.11 26.23 5.48
CA GLU A 92 8.81 25.32 6.39
C GLU A 92 8.83 23.87 5.88
N LEU A 93 7.72 23.39 5.31
CA LEU A 93 7.65 22.09 4.65
C LEU A 93 8.66 22.01 3.50
N ARG A 94 8.71 23.04 2.64
CA ARG A 94 9.66 23.10 1.52
C ARG A 94 11.11 23.17 1.96
N LYS A 95 11.38 23.87 3.07
CA LYS A 95 12.71 23.95 3.67
C LYS A 95 13.17 22.59 4.20
N LYS A 96 12.26 21.81 4.82
CA LYS A 96 12.59 20.53 5.43
C LYS A 96 12.63 19.36 4.44
N TYR A 97 11.69 19.30 3.50
CA TYR A 97 11.49 18.14 2.62
C TYR A 97 11.71 18.43 1.12
N GLY A 98 12.07 19.67 0.77
CA GLY A 98 12.36 20.08 -0.62
C GLY A 98 11.23 20.88 -1.29
N GLN A 99 11.57 21.62 -2.35
CA GLN A 99 10.68 22.63 -2.97
C GLN A 99 9.35 22.06 -3.49
N ASP A 100 9.35 20.84 -3.99
CA ASP A 100 8.18 20.20 -4.60
C ASP A 100 7.37 19.34 -3.62
N VAL A 101 7.62 19.45 -2.31
CA VAL A 101 6.96 18.57 -1.34
C VAL A 101 5.46 18.81 -1.23
N VAL A 102 5.02 20.07 -1.36
CA VAL A 102 3.60 20.43 -1.23
C VAL A 102 2.94 20.35 -2.61
N ARG A 103 1.98 19.42 -2.77
CA ARG A 103 1.15 19.31 -3.99
C ARG A 103 -0.05 20.23 -3.93
N PHE A 104 -0.70 20.25 -2.77
CA PHE A 104 -1.87 21.06 -2.52
C PHE A 104 -1.88 21.46 -1.05
N SER A 105 -2.26 22.69 -0.76
CA SER A 105 -2.56 23.10 0.61
C SER A 105 -3.63 24.17 0.62
N ARG A 106 -4.36 24.28 1.72
CA ARG A 106 -5.37 25.30 1.94
C ARG A 106 -5.61 25.50 3.43
N VAL A 107 -6.22 26.63 3.77
CA VAL A 107 -6.75 26.87 5.10
C VAL A 107 -8.26 26.65 5.08
N ALA A 108 -8.75 25.84 6.00
CA ALA A 108 -10.15 25.49 6.18
C ALA A 108 -10.65 25.98 7.56
N LEU A 109 -11.96 25.84 7.79
CA LEU A 109 -12.62 26.18 9.05
C LEU A 109 -12.37 27.63 9.52
N GLU A 110 -12.58 28.60 8.63
CA GLU A 110 -12.41 30.04 8.94
C GLU A 110 -11.00 30.39 9.43
N GLY A 111 -9.97 29.70 8.94
CA GLY A 111 -8.59 29.99 9.33
C GLY A 111 -8.03 29.07 10.42
N SER A 112 -8.88 28.27 11.09
CA SER A 112 -8.45 27.48 12.25
C SER A 112 -7.70 26.20 11.89
N THR A 113 -7.78 25.73 10.65
CA THR A 113 -7.19 24.45 10.26
C THR A 113 -6.43 24.59 8.95
N TYR A 114 -5.13 24.33 8.99
CA TYR A 114 -4.33 24.16 7.80
C TYR A 114 -4.44 22.71 7.31
N THR A 115 -4.61 22.53 6.00
CA THR A 115 -4.63 21.20 5.37
C THR A 115 -3.62 21.13 4.24
N VAL A 116 -2.97 19.98 4.09
CA VAL A 116 -1.91 19.78 3.11
C VAL A 116 -1.90 18.37 2.54
N VAL A 117 -1.59 18.28 1.25
CA VAL A 117 -1.24 17.04 0.55
C VAL A 117 0.22 17.12 0.17
N LEU A 118 1.00 16.16 0.66
CA LEU A 118 2.41 16.05 0.31
C LEU A 118 2.61 15.23 -0.97
N ARG A 119 3.79 15.33 -1.57
CA ARG A 119 4.12 14.78 -2.90
C ARG A 119 3.85 13.29 -3.04
N ASN A 120 4.10 12.53 -1.99
CA ASN A 120 3.92 11.08 -1.96
C ASN A 120 3.62 10.61 -0.53
N TRP A 121 3.17 9.37 -0.41
CA TRP A 121 2.84 8.75 0.87
C TRP A 121 4.05 8.61 1.80
N GLN A 122 5.23 8.35 1.25
CA GLN A 122 6.46 8.23 2.03
C GLN A 122 6.78 9.53 2.79
N THR A 123 6.70 10.69 2.13
CA THR A 123 6.89 11.98 2.80
C THR A 123 5.75 12.31 3.76
N THR A 124 4.53 11.85 3.48
CA THR A 124 3.38 11.97 4.40
C THR A 124 3.64 11.23 5.70
N ASN A 125 4.08 9.97 5.63
CA ASN A 125 4.44 9.19 6.82
C ASN A 125 5.60 9.81 7.58
N GLN A 126 6.67 10.19 6.89
CA GLN A 126 7.81 10.85 7.54
C GLN A 126 7.38 12.13 8.26
N PHE A 127 6.50 12.93 7.66
CA PHE A 127 5.96 14.13 8.28
C PHE A 127 5.16 13.81 9.55
N LEU A 128 4.29 12.81 9.52
CA LEU A 128 3.49 12.41 10.68
C LEU A 128 4.36 11.82 11.81
N GLU A 129 5.42 11.08 11.47
CA GLU A 129 6.39 10.57 12.45
C GLU A 129 7.21 11.72 13.07
N ASP A 130 7.73 12.61 12.24
CA ASP A 130 8.57 13.73 12.68
C ASP A 130 7.84 14.70 13.62
N PHE A 131 6.52 14.80 13.50
CA PHE A 131 5.70 15.78 14.20
C PHE A 131 4.57 15.15 15.02
N GLY A 132 4.65 13.85 15.33
CA GLY A 132 3.66 13.15 16.14
C GLY A 132 3.53 13.68 17.57
N GLU A 133 4.55 14.37 18.07
CA GLU A 133 4.54 15.05 19.38
C GLU A 133 4.11 16.53 19.29
N GLY A 134 3.91 17.04 18.07
CA GLY A 134 3.58 18.43 17.80
C GLY A 134 4.57 19.12 16.86
N LEU A 135 4.20 20.33 16.45
CA LEU A 135 5.03 21.13 15.56
C LEU A 135 6.14 21.87 16.32
N PRO A 136 7.31 22.11 15.69
CA PRO A 136 8.37 22.90 16.30
C PRO A 136 7.89 24.32 16.57
N SER A 137 8.26 24.87 17.73
CA SER A 137 7.96 26.26 18.08
C SER A 137 8.56 27.27 17.10
N SER A 138 9.57 26.89 16.31
CA SER A 138 10.15 27.71 15.24
C SER A 138 9.21 27.91 14.05
N TRP A 139 8.27 26.99 13.80
CA TRP A 139 7.30 27.09 12.71
C TRP A 139 6.18 28.07 13.06
N THR A 140 5.89 28.21 14.35
CA THR A 140 4.91 29.14 14.89
C THR A 140 5.65 30.38 15.38
N ARG A 141 5.85 31.37 14.50
CA ARG A 141 6.62 32.60 14.81
C ARG A 141 6.19 33.36 16.07
N PHE A 142 5.04 33.03 16.64
CA PHE A 142 4.52 33.59 17.87
C PHE A 142 4.77 32.60 19.02
N ARG A 143 5.55 33.04 20.02
CA ARG A 143 5.63 32.35 21.30
C ARG A 143 4.22 32.27 21.90
N ASN A 144 3.86 31.11 22.45
CA ASN A 144 2.59 30.84 23.14
C ASN A 144 1.36 30.55 22.26
N ILE A 145 1.55 30.20 20.98
CA ILE A 145 0.46 29.63 20.17
C ILE A 145 0.53 28.10 20.23
N THR A 146 -0.53 27.46 20.73
CA THR A 146 -0.69 26.02 20.72
C THR A 146 -1.33 25.59 19.40
N VAL A 147 -0.51 25.14 18.45
CA VAL A 147 -0.98 24.47 17.24
C VAL A 147 -1.16 22.98 17.56
N GLY A 148 -2.21 22.37 17.02
CA GLY A 148 -2.49 20.95 17.20
C GLY A 148 -1.44 20.06 16.53
N VAL A 149 -1.31 18.84 17.04
CA VAL A 149 -0.51 17.78 16.42
C VAL A 149 -1.05 17.52 15.01
N PRO A 150 -0.18 17.44 13.99
CA PRO A 150 -0.62 17.07 12.65
C PRO A 150 -1.15 15.64 12.61
N ASP A 151 -2.27 15.44 11.91
CA ASP A 151 -2.88 14.12 11.76
C ASP A 151 -3.56 13.98 10.40
N LEU A 152 -3.81 12.75 9.95
CA LEU A 152 -4.54 12.50 8.71
C LEU A 152 -5.95 13.12 8.81
N LEU A 153 -6.39 13.78 7.75
CA LEU A 153 -7.62 14.55 7.75
C LEU A 153 -8.85 13.71 8.10
N TYR A 154 -8.89 12.45 7.65
CA TYR A 154 -9.97 11.55 8.00
C TYR A 154 -10.00 11.24 9.51
N LEU A 155 -8.83 11.07 10.15
CA LEU A 155 -8.73 10.87 11.60
C LEU A 155 -9.12 12.15 12.34
N PHE A 156 -8.60 13.29 11.89
CA PHE A 156 -8.96 14.60 12.43
C PHE A 156 -10.48 14.85 12.39
N ASN A 157 -11.12 14.56 11.26
CA ASN A 157 -12.57 14.67 11.10
C ASN A 157 -13.35 13.66 11.94
N SER A 158 -12.81 12.46 12.17
CA SER A 158 -13.46 11.41 12.96
C SER A 158 -13.66 11.80 14.43
N VAL A 159 -12.74 12.61 14.99
CA VAL A 159 -12.81 13.17 16.34
C VAL A 159 -13.68 14.44 16.37
N GLY A 160 -13.81 15.12 15.23
CA GLY A 160 -14.45 16.42 15.06
C GLY A 160 -13.46 17.54 15.37
N ALA A 161 -13.37 18.53 14.48
CA ALA A 161 -12.41 19.62 14.66
C ALA A 161 -12.73 20.39 15.96
N PRO A 162 -11.72 20.64 16.82
CA PRO A 162 -11.94 21.32 18.09
C PRO A 162 -12.60 22.68 17.89
N ALA A 163 -13.55 23.00 18.77
CA ALA A 163 -14.18 24.31 18.79
C ALA A 163 -13.13 25.38 19.16
N ASN A 164 -13.24 26.55 18.53
CA ASN A 164 -12.29 27.65 18.69
C ASN A 164 -12.32 28.20 20.14
N PRO A 165 -11.21 28.11 20.92
CA PRO A 165 -11.16 28.62 22.28
C PRO A 165 -11.30 30.15 22.35
N SER A 166 -10.91 30.89 21.30
CA SER A 166 -11.06 32.36 21.27
C SER A 166 -12.52 32.82 21.17
N ARG A 167 -13.46 31.95 20.78
CA ARG A 167 -14.92 32.22 20.84
C ARG A 167 -15.57 31.81 22.17
N ALA A 168 -14.86 31.12 23.07
CA ALA A 168 -15.36 30.75 24.39
C ALA A 168 -15.08 31.82 25.48
N ALA A 169 -14.44 32.93 25.11
CA ALA A 169 -14.11 34.03 26.00
C ALA A 169 -15.34 34.92 26.28
N GLY A 170 -16.25 34.39 27.09
CA GLY A 170 -17.38 35.11 27.65
C GLY A 170 -17.73 34.63 29.06
N SER A 171 -16.76 34.11 29.83
CA SER A 171 -16.84 33.86 31.29
C SER A 171 -15.63 33.03 31.74
N SER A 172 -14.51 33.68 32.05
CA SER A 172 -13.34 33.01 32.63
C SER A 172 -13.58 32.68 34.10
N SER A 173 -14.08 31.46 34.36
CA SER A 173 -14.05 30.80 35.67
C SER A 173 -12.78 29.94 35.81
N PRO A 174 -12.17 29.80 37.00
CA PRO A 174 -11.03 28.91 37.25
C PRO A 174 -11.30 27.42 36.95
N GLN A 175 -12.55 27.02 36.69
CA GLN A 175 -12.87 25.69 36.15
C GLN A 175 -12.44 25.49 34.70
N VAL A 176 -12.29 26.57 33.92
CA VAL A 176 -11.93 26.51 32.49
C VAL A 176 -10.47 26.10 32.30
N SER A 177 -9.55 26.53 33.16
CA SER A 177 -8.14 26.10 33.10
C SER A 177 -7.98 24.62 33.44
N HIS A 178 -8.74 24.11 34.40
CA HIS A 178 -8.77 22.68 34.72
C HIS A 178 -9.34 21.83 33.57
N LEU A 179 -10.36 22.34 32.87
CA LEU A 179 -10.88 21.71 31.65
C LEU A 179 -9.87 21.77 30.50
N GLN A 180 -9.07 22.83 30.41
CA GLN A 180 -8.00 22.95 29.41
C GLN A 180 -6.95 21.85 29.59
N VAL A 181 -6.46 21.67 30.82
CA VAL A 181 -5.48 20.62 31.16
C VAL A 181 -6.05 19.22 30.90
N GLN A 182 -7.33 19.00 31.19
CA GLN A 182 -7.99 17.72 30.90
C GLN A 182 -8.21 17.48 29.40
N VAL A 183 -8.48 18.53 28.61
CA VAL A 183 -8.56 18.44 27.15
C VAL A 183 -7.19 18.14 26.54
N ASP A 184 -6.13 18.74 27.07
CA ASP A 184 -4.77 18.49 26.60
C ASP A 184 -4.29 17.08 26.97
N GLU A 185 -4.65 16.55 28.15
CA GLU A 185 -4.40 15.15 28.51
C GLU A 185 -5.20 14.16 27.64
N LEU A 186 -6.44 14.52 27.26
CA LEU A 186 -7.24 13.69 26.36
C LEU A 186 -6.69 13.71 24.92
N ARG A 187 -6.15 14.86 24.48
CA ARG A 187 -5.42 14.96 23.22
C ARG A 187 -4.14 14.12 23.25
N ARG A 188 -3.43 14.11 24.39
CA ARG A 188 -2.25 13.26 24.60
C ARG A 188 -2.61 11.78 24.47
N GLN A 189 -3.67 11.32 25.12
CA GLN A 189 -4.15 9.93 25.01
C GLN A 189 -4.66 9.58 23.60
N GLY A 190 -5.31 10.52 22.92
CA GLY A 190 -5.72 10.37 21.53
C GLY A 190 -4.53 10.23 20.58
N ALA A 191 -3.50 11.09 20.76
CA ALA A 191 -2.26 11.04 20.00
C ALA A 191 -1.48 9.73 20.25
N GLU A 192 -1.44 9.24 21.50
CA GLU A 192 -0.84 7.94 21.82
C GLU A 192 -1.56 6.79 21.12
N THR A 193 -2.89 6.79 21.13
CA THR A 193 -3.72 5.75 20.49
C THR A 193 -3.53 5.76 18.97
N VAL A 194 -3.55 6.94 18.35
CA VAL A 194 -3.29 7.10 16.91
C VAL A 194 -1.85 6.71 16.56
N GLY A 195 -0.89 7.06 17.42
CA GLY A 195 0.51 6.62 17.30
C GLY A 195 0.61 5.10 17.30
N THR A 196 -0.16 4.41 18.14
CA THR A 196 -0.19 2.94 18.16
C THR A 196 -0.77 2.37 16.85
N VAL A 197 -1.85 2.96 16.34
CA VAL A 197 -2.46 2.54 15.06
C VAL A 197 -1.51 2.78 13.89
N ASN A 198 -0.82 3.92 13.86
CA ASN A 198 0.19 4.22 12.84
C ASN A 198 1.38 3.25 12.90
N GLN A 199 1.82 2.86 14.10
CA GLN A 199 2.86 1.83 14.25
C GLN A 199 2.39 0.47 13.71
N VAL A 200 1.15 0.07 13.98
CA VAL A 200 0.57 -1.19 13.46
C VAL A 200 0.45 -1.13 11.93
N LEU A 201 0.01 0.00 11.37
CA LEU A 201 -0.05 0.22 9.92
C LEU A 201 1.34 0.17 9.28
N ALA A 202 2.34 0.80 9.89
CA ALA A 202 3.72 0.74 9.42
C ALA A 202 4.28 -0.69 9.48
N GLN A 203 3.97 -1.44 10.53
CA GLN A 203 4.34 -2.86 10.64
C GLN A 203 3.67 -3.72 9.56
N THR A 204 2.39 -3.49 9.28
CA THR A 204 1.67 -4.24 8.22
C THR A 204 2.20 -3.92 6.84
N TRP A 205 2.53 -2.65 6.54
CA TRP A 205 3.18 -2.29 5.27
C TRP A 205 4.55 -2.96 5.09
N ARG A 206 5.39 -3.00 6.13
CA ARG A 206 6.68 -3.72 6.07
C ARG A 206 6.48 -5.22 5.85
N ALA A 207 5.46 -5.82 6.48
CA ALA A 207 5.13 -7.22 6.27
C ALA A 207 4.68 -7.49 4.82
N LEU A 208 3.89 -6.59 4.24
CA LEU A 208 3.42 -6.69 2.86
C LEU A 208 4.55 -6.54 1.85
N GLU A 209 5.48 -5.59 2.07
CA GLU A 209 6.66 -5.42 1.22
C GLU A 209 7.53 -6.69 1.24
N LYS A 210 7.78 -7.23 2.44
CA LYS A 210 8.52 -8.49 2.61
C LYS A 210 7.82 -9.66 1.90
N GLN A 211 6.48 -9.70 1.93
CA GLN A 211 5.72 -10.73 1.21
C GLN A 211 5.86 -10.57 -0.32
N ASN A 212 5.91 -9.35 -0.83
CA ASN A 212 6.13 -9.06 -2.24
C ASN A 212 7.55 -9.47 -2.67
N GLU A 213 8.57 -9.19 -1.86
CA GLU A 213 9.95 -9.66 -2.08
C GLU A 213 10.02 -11.19 -2.16
N VAL A 214 9.39 -11.89 -1.21
CA VAL A 214 9.31 -13.36 -1.20
C VAL A 214 8.57 -13.89 -2.43
N ALA A 215 7.48 -13.24 -2.84
CA ALA A 215 6.73 -13.64 -4.04
C ALA A 215 7.54 -13.46 -5.33
N GLN A 216 8.26 -12.33 -5.47
CA GLN A 216 9.15 -12.09 -6.61
C GLN A 216 10.28 -13.12 -6.65
N GLN A 217 10.87 -13.43 -5.49
CA GLN A 217 11.91 -14.45 -5.39
C GLN A 217 11.38 -15.84 -5.76
N MET A 218 10.19 -16.21 -5.29
CA MET A 218 9.54 -17.47 -5.64
C MET A 218 9.28 -17.58 -7.15
N MET A 219 8.80 -16.51 -7.79
CA MET A 219 8.63 -16.47 -9.25
C MET A 219 9.96 -16.64 -9.98
N ALA A 220 11.04 -15.99 -9.52
CA ALA A 220 12.37 -16.16 -10.08
C ALA A 220 12.86 -17.62 -9.96
N SER A 221 12.64 -18.26 -8.80
CA SER A 221 12.96 -19.68 -8.61
C SER A 221 12.16 -20.59 -9.53
N ILE A 222 10.85 -20.35 -9.70
CA ILE A 222 10.00 -21.12 -10.62
C ILE A 222 10.49 -20.98 -12.06
N CYS A 223 10.82 -19.76 -12.50
CA CYS A 223 11.37 -19.51 -13.83
C CYS A 223 12.71 -20.24 -14.03
N ALA A 224 13.57 -20.25 -13.02
CA ALA A 224 14.86 -20.95 -13.07
C ALA A 224 14.67 -22.48 -13.16
N VAL A 225 13.73 -23.07 -12.41
CA VAL A 225 13.39 -24.50 -12.49
C VAL A 225 12.84 -24.85 -13.87
N SER A 226 11.91 -24.04 -14.40
CA SER A 226 11.35 -24.25 -15.74
C SER A 226 12.43 -24.18 -16.82
N THR A 227 13.36 -23.22 -16.71
CA THR A 227 14.47 -23.06 -17.67
C THR A 227 15.43 -24.25 -17.58
N SER A 228 15.73 -24.70 -16.36
CA SER A 228 16.55 -25.90 -16.12
C SER A 228 15.91 -27.14 -16.77
N ALA A 229 14.61 -27.38 -16.56
CA ALA A 229 13.90 -28.50 -17.15
C ALA A 229 13.92 -28.47 -18.69
N ALA A 230 13.70 -27.29 -19.29
CA ALA A 230 13.76 -27.13 -20.75
C ALA A 230 15.16 -27.41 -21.32
N LEU A 231 16.21 -26.93 -20.63
CA LEU A 231 17.60 -27.19 -21.03
C LEU A 231 17.97 -28.68 -20.85
N SER A 232 17.53 -29.33 -19.78
CA SER A 232 17.74 -30.77 -19.58
C SER A 232 17.06 -31.60 -20.67
N ALA A 233 15.83 -31.24 -21.07
CA ALA A 233 15.15 -31.92 -22.17
C ALA A 233 15.89 -31.75 -23.51
N ARG A 234 16.40 -30.53 -23.78
CA ARG A 234 17.23 -30.26 -24.97
C ARG A 234 18.54 -31.03 -24.94
N TYR A 235 19.20 -31.11 -23.78
CA TYR A 235 20.42 -31.88 -23.59
C TYR A 235 20.22 -33.36 -23.94
N ALA A 236 19.19 -34.00 -23.38
CA ALA A 236 18.86 -35.40 -23.67
C ALA A 236 18.56 -35.64 -25.16
N SER A 237 17.90 -34.68 -25.83
CA SER A 237 17.66 -34.73 -27.27
C SER A 237 18.94 -34.66 -28.10
N LEU A 238 19.90 -33.81 -27.72
CA LEU A 238 21.19 -33.71 -28.40
C LEU A 238 22.04 -34.95 -28.16
N GLU A 239 22.03 -35.50 -26.95
CA GLU A 239 22.70 -36.75 -26.60
C GLU A 239 22.21 -37.92 -27.46
N SER A 240 20.89 -38.05 -27.64
CA SER A 240 20.32 -39.03 -28.57
C SER A 240 20.76 -38.80 -30.02
N THR A 241 20.92 -37.55 -30.43
CA THR A 241 21.38 -37.19 -31.78
C THR A 241 22.86 -37.55 -31.99
N CYS A 242 23.73 -37.29 -31.01
CA CYS A 242 25.12 -37.74 -31.02
C CYS A 242 25.21 -39.25 -31.20
N GLY A 243 24.48 -40.03 -30.39
CA GLY A 243 24.48 -41.49 -30.48
C GLY A 243 24.05 -42.01 -31.86
N ARG A 244 23.04 -41.36 -32.49
CA ARG A 244 22.63 -41.70 -33.86
C ARG A 244 23.68 -41.37 -34.91
N LEU A 245 24.41 -40.26 -34.75
CA LEU A 245 25.49 -39.88 -35.67
C LEU A 245 26.69 -40.82 -35.53
N GLU A 246 27.04 -41.21 -34.30
CA GLU A 246 28.09 -42.21 -34.01
C GLU A 246 27.76 -43.56 -34.63
N GLU A 247 26.54 -44.05 -34.46
CA GLU A 247 26.09 -45.30 -35.09
C GLU A 247 26.19 -45.21 -36.62
N ARG A 248 25.83 -44.06 -37.20
CA ARG A 248 25.94 -43.83 -38.65
C ARG A 248 27.40 -43.83 -39.13
N MET A 249 28.31 -43.23 -38.37
CA MET A 249 29.75 -43.27 -38.66
C MET A 249 30.30 -44.69 -38.61
N VAL A 250 29.94 -45.48 -37.59
CA VAL A 250 30.34 -46.89 -37.48
C VAL A 250 29.89 -47.67 -38.71
N ARG A 251 28.62 -47.53 -39.13
CA ARG A 251 28.09 -48.19 -40.33
C ARG A 251 28.83 -47.80 -41.62
N TYR A 252 29.19 -46.52 -41.78
CA TYR A 252 29.97 -46.08 -42.93
C TYR A 252 31.38 -46.67 -42.93
N ARG A 253 32.04 -46.75 -41.76
CA ARG A 253 33.35 -47.39 -41.61
C ARG A 253 33.29 -48.90 -41.90
N GLU A 254 32.29 -49.61 -41.38
CA GLU A 254 32.07 -51.04 -41.69
C GLU A 254 31.85 -51.27 -43.20
N THR A 255 31.11 -50.37 -43.86
CA THR A 255 30.88 -50.44 -45.31
C THR A 255 32.18 -50.19 -46.11
N LEU A 256 33.05 -49.30 -45.62
CA LEU A 256 34.37 -49.03 -46.21
C LEU A 256 35.32 -50.22 -46.07
N ASP A 257 35.24 -50.97 -44.96
CA ASP A 257 36.03 -52.19 -44.72
C ASP A 257 35.62 -53.35 -45.64
N GLY A 258 34.35 -53.37 -46.08
CA GLY A 258 33.79 -54.36 -47.01
C GLY A 258 34.31 -54.34 -48.46
N LYS A 259 35.38 -53.60 -48.76
CA LYS A 259 35.98 -53.40 -50.11
C LYS A 259 34.97 -52.89 -51.16
N PRO A 260 34.36 -51.71 -50.97
CA PRO A 260 33.43 -51.13 -51.94
C PRO A 260 34.13 -50.70 -53.25
N SER A 261 33.34 -50.49 -54.31
CA SER A 261 33.84 -49.91 -55.56
C SER A 261 34.46 -48.51 -55.33
N SER A 262 35.37 -48.08 -56.20
CA SER A 262 36.07 -46.78 -56.05
C SER A 262 35.12 -45.57 -55.98
N ALA A 263 34.05 -45.58 -56.79
CA ALA A 263 33.02 -44.54 -56.77
C ALA A 263 32.20 -44.56 -55.46
N GLN A 264 31.90 -45.74 -54.94
CA GLN A 264 31.20 -45.90 -53.66
C GLN A 264 32.08 -45.48 -52.48
N ARG A 265 33.39 -45.75 -52.56
CA ARG A 265 34.37 -45.33 -51.55
C ARG A 265 34.42 -43.81 -51.42
N ALA A 266 34.61 -43.08 -52.53
CA ALA A 266 34.65 -41.62 -52.53
C ALA A 266 33.34 -40.99 -51.99
N ARG A 267 32.19 -41.61 -52.29
CA ARG A 267 30.89 -41.18 -51.76
C ARG A 267 30.78 -41.43 -50.25
N MET A 268 31.23 -42.58 -49.76
CA MET A 268 31.20 -42.90 -48.32
C MET A 268 32.16 -42.02 -47.53
N ASP A 269 33.34 -41.72 -48.05
CA ASP A 269 34.30 -40.81 -47.42
C ASP A 269 33.71 -39.39 -47.28
N THR A 270 32.94 -38.93 -48.28
CA THR A 270 32.24 -37.64 -48.23
C THR A 270 31.14 -37.63 -47.15
N LEU A 271 30.31 -38.68 -47.09
CA LEU A 271 29.24 -38.79 -46.07
C LEU A 271 29.80 -38.96 -44.66
N LEU A 272 30.95 -39.61 -44.52
CA LEU A 272 31.66 -39.75 -43.26
C LEU A 272 32.15 -38.38 -42.77
N ALA A 273 32.83 -37.62 -43.62
CA ALA A 273 33.29 -36.27 -43.29
C ALA A 273 32.14 -35.31 -42.94
N GLU A 274 31.01 -35.39 -43.66
CA GLU A 274 29.80 -34.61 -43.35
C GLU A 274 29.19 -35.02 -42.00
N THR A 275 29.14 -36.32 -41.71
CA THR A 275 28.61 -36.84 -40.44
C THR A 275 29.51 -36.50 -39.25
N GLU A 276 30.84 -36.54 -39.44
CA GLU A 276 31.83 -36.10 -38.44
C GLU A 276 31.67 -34.60 -38.15
N HIS A 277 31.49 -33.77 -39.18
CA HIS A 277 31.24 -32.35 -39.00
C HIS A 277 29.92 -32.06 -38.24
N ASP A 278 28.85 -32.77 -38.55
CA ASP A 278 27.58 -32.64 -37.84
C ASP A 278 27.70 -33.12 -36.38
N HIS A 279 28.46 -34.18 -36.11
CA HIS A 279 28.71 -34.69 -34.75
C HIS A 279 29.46 -33.64 -33.92
N ASP A 280 30.56 -33.10 -34.43
CA ASP A 280 31.33 -32.03 -33.78
C ASP A 280 30.46 -30.81 -33.45
N ARG A 281 29.54 -30.44 -34.35
CA ARG A 281 28.63 -29.31 -34.14
C ARG A 281 27.65 -29.59 -33.00
N VAL A 282 27.01 -30.76 -33.02
CA VAL A 282 26.04 -31.16 -31.99
C VAL A 282 26.73 -31.33 -30.62
N GLU A 283 27.96 -31.83 -30.61
CA GLU A 283 28.75 -31.97 -29.39
C GLU A 283 29.08 -30.61 -28.75
N LYS A 284 29.49 -29.61 -29.55
CA LYS A 284 29.70 -28.24 -29.07
C LYS A 284 28.43 -27.61 -28.50
N GLU A 285 27.28 -27.87 -29.11
CA GLU A 285 26.00 -27.37 -28.63
C GLU A 285 25.60 -28.04 -27.30
N LYS A 286 25.83 -29.35 -27.18
CA LYS A 286 25.65 -30.13 -25.94
C LYS A 286 26.51 -29.57 -24.80
N ASP A 287 27.78 -29.27 -25.06
CA ASP A 287 28.69 -28.69 -24.07
C ASP A 287 28.25 -27.29 -23.62
N THR A 288 27.76 -26.48 -24.56
CA THR A 288 27.21 -25.15 -24.26
C THR A 288 26.00 -25.26 -23.32
N ILE A 289 25.10 -26.20 -23.56
CA ILE A 289 23.92 -26.43 -22.70
C ILE A 289 24.33 -27.01 -21.34
N ALA A 290 25.33 -27.89 -21.29
CA ALA A 290 25.88 -28.39 -20.03
C ALA A 290 26.45 -27.27 -19.15
N GLN A 291 27.18 -26.33 -19.76
CA GLN A 291 27.68 -25.14 -19.06
C GLN A 291 26.54 -24.25 -18.56
N GLN A 292 25.49 -24.04 -19.36
CA GLN A 292 24.31 -23.28 -18.95
C GLN A 292 23.57 -23.93 -17.77
N LEU A 293 23.40 -25.26 -17.79
CA LEU A 293 22.82 -26.02 -16.69
C LEU A 293 23.67 -25.90 -15.41
N SER A 294 24.98 -26.04 -15.51
CA SER A 294 25.89 -25.89 -14.37
C SER A 294 25.84 -24.47 -13.78
N ALA A 295 25.77 -23.44 -14.63
CA ALA A 295 25.68 -22.05 -14.18
C ALA A 295 24.34 -21.77 -13.46
N LEU A 296 23.23 -22.31 -13.98
CA LEU A 296 21.91 -22.21 -13.35
C LEU A 296 21.86 -22.93 -12.00
N GLN A 297 22.43 -24.13 -11.91
CA GLN A 297 22.50 -24.89 -10.65
C GLN A 297 23.35 -24.16 -9.60
N PHE A 298 24.47 -23.58 -10.01
CA PHE A 298 25.30 -22.76 -9.11
C PHE A 298 24.55 -21.52 -8.61
N ALA A 299 23.86 -20.80 -9.51
CA ALA A 299 23.05 -19.63 -9.15
C ALA A 299 21.91 -20.00 -8.18
N GLN A 300 21.25 -21.14 -8.37
CA GLN A 300 20.21 -21.65 -7.45
C GLN A 300 20.78 -22.05 -6.09
N GLY A 301 21.93 -22.74 -6.06
CA GLY A 301 22.60 -23.14 -4.81
C GLY A 301 23.04 -21.96 -3.95
N THR A 302 23.50 -20.87 -4.59
CA THR A 302 23.93 -19.65 -3.89
C THR A 302 22.73 -18.89 -3.30
N GLN A 303 21.55 -18.95 -3.93
CA GLN A 303 20.33 -18.32 -3.41
C GLN A 303 19.71 -19.07 -2.22
N PHE A 304 19.84 -20.39 -2.15
CA PHE A 304 19.26 -21.19 -1.07
C PHE A 304 20.08 -21.18 0.23
N LEU A 305 21.40 -21.05 0.15
CA LEU A 305 22.29 -21.03 1.34
C LEU A 305 22.29 -19.69 2.09
N GLY A 306 21.78 -18.62 1.48
CA GLY A 306 21.72 -17.28 2.08
C GLY A 306 20.50 -17.02 2.97
N GLN A 307 19.54 -17.96 3.06
CA GLN A 307 18.27 -17.73 3.75
C GLN A 307 18.05 -18.70 4.90
N SER A 308 18.39 -18.27 6.11
CA SER A 308 17.74 -18.75 7.31
C SER A 308 16.27 -18.34 7.26
N MET A 309 15.38 -19.30 7.01
CA MET A 309 13.94 -19.13 7.22
C MET A 309 13.72 -18.56 8.63
N PRO A 310 13.06 -17.40 8.79
CA PRO A 310 12.66 -16.94 10.10
C PRO A 310 11.59 -17.90 10.61
N HIS A 311 11.96 -18.77 11.56
CA HIS A 311 10.99 -19.49 12.36
C HIS A 311 10.03 -18.47 13.01
N PRO A 312 8.71 -18.68 12.97
CA PRO A 312 7.81 -17.90 13.80
C PRO A 312 8.25 -18.09 15.26
N ALA A 313 8.58 -16.98 15.94
CA ALA A 313 8.95 -17.01 17.34
C ALA A 313 7.81 -17.65 18.15
N PRO A 314 8.10 -18.55 19.10
CA PRO A 314 7.09 -19.05 20.02
C PRO A 314 6.54 -17.86 20.80
N THR A 315 5.22 -17.68 20.76
CA THR A 315 4.49 -16.72 21.59
C THR A 315 4.75 -17.06 23.06
N ASP A 316 5.67 -16.33 23.68
CA ASP A 316 5.96 -16.38 25.10
C ASP A 316 4.76 -15.79 25.85
N SER A 317 3.87 -16.68 26.27
CA SER A 317 2.65 -16.39 27.02
C SER A 317 2.97 -16.56 28.50
N SER A 318 3.72 -15.61 29.06
CA SER A 318 4.03 -15.60 30.49
C SER A 318 3.62 -14.26 31.12
N GLN A 319 2.32 -14.13 31.40
CA GLN A 319 1.83 -13.28 32.50
C GLN A 319 1.06 -14.11 33.53
N PRO A 320 1.32 -13.93 34.84
CA PRO A 320 0.62 -14.63 35.90
C PRO A 320 -0.67 -13.89 36.23
N VAL A 321 -1.83 -14.54 36.01
CA VAL A 321 -3.11 -14.09 36.59
C VAL A 321 -3.52 -15.09 37.64
N GLY A 322 -3.62 -14.59 38.88
CA GLY A 322 -4.09 -15.35 40.03
C GLY A 322 -5.56 -15.74 39.92
N HIS A 323 -5.83 -16.98 40.31
CA HIS A 323 -7.00 -17.46 41.07
C HIS A 323 -8.40 -16.95 40.67
N GLY A 324 -9.19 -17.85 40.09
CA GLY A 324 -10.64 -17.84 40.29
C GLY A 324 -11.44 -18.68 39.28
N GLY A 325 -11.88 -19.88 39.70
CA GLY A 325 -13.17 -20.45 39.26
C GLY A 325 -13.18 -21.39 38.04
N ASN A 326 -13.13 -22.69 38.32
CA ASN A 326 -13.53 -23.78 37.42
C ASN A 326 -15.02 -23.71 37.04
N VAL A 327 -15.34 -23.76 35.73
CA VAL A 327 -16.51 -24.48 35.18
C VAL A 327 -16.16 -24.96 33.76
N PRO A 328 -16.24 -26.27 33.44
CA PRO A 328 -16.04 -26.75 32.07
C PRO A 328 -17.38 -26.70 31.31
N MET A 329 -17.47 -25.87 30.27
CA MET A 329 -18.52 -25.93 29.26
C MET A 329 -17.95 -26.64 28.03
N SER A 330 -18.34 -27.90 27.85
CA SER A 330 -18.13 -28.67 26.62
C SER A 330 -19.07 -28.12 25.54
N HIS A 331 -18.54 -27.37 24.59
CA HIS A 331 -19.25 -27.06 23.35
C HIS A 331 -18.88 -28.09 22.28
N GLU A 332 -19.78 -29.04 22.07
CA GLU A 332 -19.83 -29.89 20.89
C GLU A 332 -20.04 -29.00 19.65
N ARG A 333 -19.21 -29.24 18.62
CA ARG A 333 -19.27 -28.58 17.32
C ARG A 333 -20.39 -29.24 16.50
N PRO A 334 -21.37 -28.48 15.97
CA PRO A 334 -22.34 -29.06 15.06
C PRO A 334 -21.67 -29.48 13.73
N PRO A 335 -22.13 -30.58 13.11
CA PRO A 335 -21.59 -31.03 11.83
C PRO A 335 -21.92 -30.04 10.70
N PRO A 336 -21.10 -29.97 9.63
CA PRO A 336 -21.37 -29.12 8.49
C PRO A 336 -22.58 -29.66 7.71
N GLU A 337 -23.52 -28.77 7.40
CA GLU A 337 -24.65 -29.05 6.53
C GLU A 337 -24.16 -29.20 5.07
N GLU A 338 -24.37 -30.39 4.51
CA GLU A 338 -24.17 -30.71 3.10
C GLU A 338 -25.38 -30.25 2.29
N GLU A 339 -25.41 -29.02 1.78
CA GLU A 339 -26.40 -28.61 0.76
C GLU A 339 -26.05 -27.24 0.16
N ASP A 340 -25.16 -27.19 -0.85
CA ASP A 340 -25.26 -26.24 -1.99
C ASP A 340 -24.20 -26.47 -3.09
N ASN A 341 -24.02 -27.72 -3.53
CA ASN A 341 -22.98 -28.09 -4.50
C ASN A 341 -23.48 -28.28 -5.95
N HIS A 342 -24.50 -27.52 -6.38
CA HIS A 342 -25.02 -27.58 -7.75
C HIS A 342 -25.43 -26.22 -8.30
N ARG A 343 -24.49 -25.26 -8.44
CA ARG A 343 -24.75 -24.08 -9.28
C ARG A 343 -23.52 -23.35 -9.79
N TYR A 344 -22.62 -24.03 -10.50
CA TYR A 344 -21.71 -23.34 -11.42
C TYR A 344 -21.31 -24.28 -12.56
N GLU A 345 -22.05 -24.19 -13.67
CA GLU A 345 -21.58 -24.71 -14.95
C GLU A 345 -20.72 -23.63 -15.64
N PRO A 346 -19.50 -23.95 -16.11
CA PRO A 346 -18.68 -23.02 -16.86
C PRO A 346 -19.18 -22.94 -18.31
N HIS A 347 -19.70 -21.78 -18.71
CA HIS A 347 -20.02 -21.50 -20.11
C HIS A 347 -18.75 -21.49 -20.97
N GLN A 348 -18.66 -22.48 -21.87
CA GLN A 348 -17.74 -22.50 -23.01
C GLN A 348 -18.03 -21.30 -23.91
N ARG A 349 -17.02 -20.44 -24.10
CA ARG A 349 -17.07 -19.41 -25.14
C ARG A 349 -16.50 -20.02 -26.41
N MET A 350 -17.39 -20.31 -27.36
CA MET A 350 -17.00 -20.63 -28.73
C MET A 350 -16.36 -19.40 -29.40
N SER A 351 -15.24 -19.66 -30.06
CA SER A 351 -14.69 -18.86 -31.15
C SER A 351 -15.70 -18.84 -32.30
N ASP A 352 -15.88 -17.69 -32.95
CA ASP A 352 -15.53 -17.53 -34.36
C ASP A 352 -15.78 -16.10 -34.88
N ASP A 353 -14.78 -15.65 -35.63
CA ASP A 353 -14.79 -14.80 -36.83
C ASP A 353 -15.20 -13.31 -36.84
N ALA A 354 -14.16 -12.54 -37.21
CA ALA A 354 -14.07 -11.69 -38.39
C ALA A 354 -14.62 -10.25 -38.36
N ALA A 355 -13.67 -9.36 -38.71
CA ALA A 355 -13.80 -8.17 -39.54
C ALA A 355 -14.63 -6.98 -39.00
N SER A 356 -13.93 -5.91 -38.59
CA SER A 356 -13.97 -4.62 -39.30
C SER A 356 -12.98 -3.64 -38.69
N VAL A 357 -12.03 -3.20 -39.53
CA VAL A 357 -11.05 -2.13 -39.26
C VAL A 357 -11.70 -0.78 -39.61
N PRO A 358 -11.58 0.26 -38.77
CA PRO A 358 -11.71 1.62 -39.23
C PRO A 358 -10.34 2.31 -39.29
N SER A 359 -10.10 2.85 -40.47
CA SER A 359 -8.96 3.63 -40.97
C SER A 359 -8.51 4.78 -40.05
N LEU A 360 -7.20 4.89 -39.85
CA LEU A 360 -6.51 6.07 -39.31
C LEU A 360 -6.35 7.14 -40.40
N PRO A 361 -6.56 8.43 -40.11
CA PRO A 361 -6.14 9.50 -41.00
C PRO A 361 -4.64 9.78 -40.82
N SER A 362 -3.94 9.70 -41.95
CA SER A 362 -2.54 10.08 -42.13
C SER A 362 -2.38 11.60 -42.15
N GLY A 363 -1.38 12.14 -41.45
CA GLY A 363 -0.90 13.50 -41.71
C GLY A 363 -0.23 14.19 -40.53
N GLN A 364 1.06 13.96 -40.34
CA GLN A 364 2.08 15.04 -40.33
C GLN A 364 3.49 14.46 -40.16
N GLN A 365 4.36 14.94 -41.02
CA GLN A 365 5.75 14.55 -41.20
C GLN A 365 6.69 15.41 -40.31
N PRO A 366 8.02 15.17 -40.31
CA PRO A 366 8.84 15.10 -39.09
C PRO A 366 9.61 16.38 -38.81
N PHE A 367 10.00 16.57 -37.54
CA PHE A 367 11.12 17.44 -37.17
C PHE A 367 12.33 16.60 -36.78
N SER A 368 13.40 16.76 -37.55
CA SER A 368 14.73 16.21 -37.30
C SER A 368 15.45 16.93 -36.15
N PRO A 369 16.46 16.29 -35.54
CA PRO A 369 17.14 16.77 -34.34
C PRO A 369 18.29 17.72 -34.68
N ALA A 370 18.40 18.83 -33.96
CA ALA A 370 19.60 19.66 -33.95
C ALA A 370 20.51 19.21 -32.80
N GLY A 371 21.73 18.80 -33.19
CA GLY A 371 22.86 18.56 -32.29
C GLY A 371 23.52 19.85 -31.80
N PRO A 372 24.67 19.72 -31.10
CA PRO A 372 25.04 20.60 -29.98
C PRO A 372 25.94 21.77 -30.37
N SER A 373 25.88 22.85 -29.58
CA SER A 373 26.89 23.92 -29.58
C SER A 373 27.59 23.99 -28.22
N ARG A 374 28.91 23.79 -28.26
CA ARG A 374 29.89 24.31 -27.30
C ARG A 374 30.22 25.76 -27.65
N ASP A 375 30.50 26.56 -26.63
CA ASP A 375 31.50 27.66 -26.53
C ASP A 375 30.99 28.64 -25.44
N LEU A 376 31.55 28.67 -24.23
CA LEU A 376 32.80 29.33 -23.78
C LEU A 376 32.86 30.85 -23.99
N ASP A 377 33.20 31.51 -22.87
CA ASP A 377 33.53 32.92 -22.65
C ASP A 377 32.37 33.93 -22.83
N ARG A 378 32.09 34.86 -21.90
CA ARG A 378 33.04 35.83 -21.32
C ARG A 378 32.35 36.71 -20.24
N MET A 379 33.13 37.14 -19.25
CA MET A 379 32.97 38.34 -18.40
C MET A 379 31.75 38.48 -17.47
N GLU A 380 32.02 38.56 -16.17
CA GLU A 380 31.87 39.83 -15.44
C GLU A 380 32.80 39.87 -14.21
N GLN A 381 33.60 40.93 -14.17
CA GLN A 381 34.19 41.48 -12.96
C GLN A 381 33.13 42.40 -12.34
N GLU A 382 32.80 42.19 -11.07
CA GLU A 382 32.78 43.19 -9.99
C GLU A 382 32.58 42.49 -8.63
#